data_AF-A0A0F7K4F9-F1
#
_entry.id   AF-A0A0F7K4F9-F1
#
_cell.length_a   1.000
_cell.length_b   1.000
_cell.length_c   1.000
_cell.angle_alpha   90.00
_cell.angle_beta   90.00
_cell.angle_gamma   90.00
#
_symmetry.space_group_name_H-M   'P 1'
#
loop_
_entity.id
_entity.type
_entity.pdbx_description
1 polymer ?
#
loop_
_entity_poly.entity_id
_entity_poly.type
_entity_poly.pdbx_seq_one_letter_code
_entity_poly.pdbx_strand_id
1 'polypeptide(L)'
;MTYRRQQILCDLQIRTALRQAIKTVREKYPFKIEAWVLLPDHLHCIWTLPPDDVNYSFRWGMIKRLVSRACAKDYKRHDWINASKRKYRESTIWQRRYWEHQIRNEQDFARHVDYIHYNPVKHGICNRVMDWPYSTFHREVARGIYTEDWAGDKTKPVGGDFGE
;
A
#
# COMPACT_ATOMS: atom_id res chain seq x y z
N MET A 1 -3.54 -5.79 -0.56
CA MET A 1 -3.67 -6.73 -1.68
C MET A 1 -5.09 -6.74 -2.23
N THR A 2 -5.22 -6.81 -3.55
CA THR A 2 -6.49 -6.97 -4.26
C THR A 2 -6.93 -8.43 -4.25
N TYR A 3 -8.24 -8.65 -4.32
CA TYR A 3 -8.79 -10.00 -4.40
C TYR A 3 -8.34 -10.66 -5.71
N ARG A 4 -7.88 -11.92 -5.64
CA ARG A 4 -7.34 -12.66 -6.79
C ARG A 4 -6.20 -11.94 -7.52
N ARG A 5 -5.40 -11.12 -6.82
CA ARG A 5 -4.22 -10.41 -7.37
C ARG A 5 -4.54 -9.60 -8.64
N GLN A 6 -5.73 -9.00 -8.70
CA GLN A 6 -6.11 -8.07 -9.78
C GLN A 6 -5.13 -6.91 -9.86
N GLN A 7 -4.56 -6.66 -11.05
CA GLN A 7 -3.62 -5.57 -11.32
C GLN A 7 -4.34 -4.23 -11.61
N ILE A 8 -5.17 -3.78 -10.67
CA ILE A 8 -6.07 -2.61 -10.84
C ILE A 8 -5.67 -1.39 -10.01
N LEU A 9 -4.70 -1.53 -9.09
CA LEU A 9 -4.38 -0.46 -8.16
C LEU A 9 -3.67 0.73 -8.81
N CYS A 10 -3.05 0.53 -9.97
CA CYS A 10 -2.40 1.60 -10.74
C CYS A 10 -3.37 2.36 -11.66
N ASP A 11 -4.59 1.87 -11.84
CA ASP A 11 -5.60 2.53 -12.66
C ASP A 11 -5.96 3.91 -12.09
N LEU A 12 -6.12 4.90 -12.96
CA LEU A 12 -6.34 6.29 -12.54
C LEU A 12 -7.54 6.43 -11.60
N GLN A 13 -8.62 5.69 -11.86
CA GLN A 13 -9.83 5.72 -11.06
C GLN A 13 -9.59 5.15 -9.65
N ILE A 14 -8.93 4.00 -9.54
CA ILE A 14 -8.62 3.37 -8.26
C ILE A 14 -7.63 4.23 -7.47
N ARG A 15 -6.59 4.77 -8.12
CA ARG A 15 -5.63 5.69 -7.47
C ARG A 15 -6.30 6.95 -6.94
N THR A 16 -7.19 7.54 -7.73
CA THR A 16 -7.94 8.74 -7.32
C THR A 16 -8.85 8.43 -6.14
N ALA A 17 -9.60 7.33 -6.20
CA ALA A 17 -10.45 6.89 -5.10
C ALA A 17 -9.65 6.58 -3.83
N LEU A 18 -8.48 5.94 -3.95
CA LEU A 18 -7.60 5.61 -2.83
C LEU A 18 -7.05 6.88 -2.18
N ARG A 19 -6.55 7.83 -2.97
CA ARG A 19 -6.08 9.13 -2.47
C ARG A 19 -7.17 9.87 -1.72
N GLN A 20 -8.37 9.95 -2.30
CA GLN A 20 -9.50 10.64 -1.67
C GLN A 20 -9.96 9.92 -0.40
N ALA A 21 -10.01 8.59 -0.40
CA ALA A 21 -10.36 7.81 0.78
C ALA A 21 -9.37 8.00 1.93
N ILE A 22 -8.06 7.99 1.64
CA ILE A 22 -7.01 8.25 2.62
C ILE A 22 -7.17 9.66 3.20
N LYS A 23 -7.39 10.68 2.35
CA LYS A 23 -7.60 12.06 2.80
C LYS A 23 -8.80 12.15 3.74
N THR A 24 -9.96 11.67 3.32
CA THR A 24 -11.20 11.70 4.10
C THR A 24 -11.09 10.96 5.44
N VAL A 25 -10.38 9.82 5.48
CA VAL A 25 -10.17 9.08 6.74
C VAL A 25 -9.19 9.81 7.64
N ARG A 26 -8.09 10.37 7.10
CA ARG A 26 -7.10 11.15 7.88
C ARG A 26 -7.70 12.40 8.52
N GLU A 27 -8.67 13.04 7.89
CA GLU A 27 -9.37 14.22 8.44
C GLU A 27 -10.11 13.90 9.74
N LYS A 28 -10.68 12.68 9.87
CA LYS A 28 -11.44 12.26 11.06
C LYS A 28 -10.63 11.42 12.04
N TYR A 29 -9.68 10.66 11.53
CA TYR A 29 -8.88 9.70 12.28
C TYR A 29 -7.42 9.91 11.90
N PRO A 30 -6.72 10.88 12.52
CA PRO A 30 -5.38 11.25 12.13
C PRO A 30 -4.41 10.07 12.14
N PHE A 31 -3.47 10.08 11.20
CA PHE A 31 -2.29 9.22 11.16
C PHE A 31 -1.25 9.84 10.22
N LYS A 32 0.02 9.56 10.46
CA LYS A 32 1.14 9.95 9.59
C LYS A 32 1.50 8.78 8.68
N ILE A 33 1.77 9.07 7.41
CA ILE A 33 2.28 8.09 6.44
C ILE A 33 3.78 8.23 6.37
N GLU A 34 4.49 7.29 7.02
CA GLU A 34 5.94 7.27 7.08
C GLU A 34 6.52 6.72 5.77
N ALA A 35 5.98 5.62 5.25
CA ALA A 35 6.36 5.08 3.94
C ALA A 35 5.13 4.52 3.23
N TRP A 36 5.14 4.56 1.89
CA TRP A 36 4.10 3.98 1.06
C TRP A 36 4.66 3.53 -0.28
N VAL A 37 4.21 2.39 -0.78
CA VAL A 37 4.37 1.96 -2.16
C VAL A 37 3.06 1.33 -2.64
N LEU A 38 2.64 1.68 -3.85
CA LEU A 38 1.48 1.10 -4.53
C LEU A 38 1.97 0.30 -5.73
N LEU A 39 1.75 -1.02 -5.71
CA LEU A 39 2.02 -1.94 -6.80
C LEU A 39 0.71 -2.24 -7.53
N PRO A 40 0.74 -2.88 -8.72
CA PRO A 40 -0.47 -3.13 -9.51
C PRO A 40 -1.58 -3.87 -8.75
N ASP A 41 -1.25 -4.81 -7.87
CA ASP A 41 -2.22 -5.65 -7.16
C ASP A 41 -2.11 -5.60 -5.63
N HIS A 42 -1.13 -4.90 -5.07
CA HIS A 42 -1.00 -4.71 -3.63
C HIS A 42 -0.27 -3.41 -3.28
N LEU A 43 -0.12 -3.14 -2.00
CA LEU A 43 0.54 -1.96 -1.48
C LEU A 43 1.17 -2.33 -0.15
N HIS A 44 2.23 -1.61 0.20
CA HIS A 44 2.82 -1.62 1.54
C HIS A 44 2.87 -0.20 2.07
N CYS A 45 2.72 -0.04 3.38
CA CYS A 45 2.87 1.25 4.02
C CYS A 45 3.25 1.11 5.49
N ILE A 46 3.86 2.16 6.02
CA ILE A 46 4.08 2.34 7.46
C ILE A 46 3.29 3.55 7.89
N TRP A 47 2.49 3.38 8.95
CA TRP A 47 1.77 4.47 9.60
C TRP A 47 2.26 4.67 11.02
N THR A 48 2.31 5.92 11.43
CA THR A 48 2.39 6.30 12.85
C THR A 48 1.02 6.84 13.26
N LEU A 49 0.40 6.20 14.26
CA LEU A 49 -0.85 6.64 14.85
C LEU A 49 -0.59 7.67 15.96
N PRO A 50 -1.58 8.49 16.33
CA PRO A 50 -1.51 9.32 17.54
C PRO A 50 -1.23 8.48 18.79
N PRO A 51 -0.65 9.08 19.85
CA PRO A 51 -0.52 8.41 21.14
C PRO A 51 -1.86 7.82 21.60
N ASP A 52 -1.79 6.64 22.22
CA ASP A 52 -2.95 5.88 22.74
C ASP A 52 -3.99 5.43 21.70
N ASP A 53 -3.75 5.62 20.41
CA ASP A 53 -4.59 5.10 19.33
C ASP A 53 -3.93 3.90 18.65
N VAL A 54 -4.59 2.74 18.74
CA VAL A 54 -4.16 1.50 18.10
C VAL A 54 -5.07 1.06 16.96
N ASN A 55 -6.05 1.89 16.58
CA ASN A 55 -7.15 1.49 15.72
C ASN A 55 -6.82 1.68 14.22
N TYR A 56 -5.71 1.09 13.76
CA TYR A 56 -5.34 1.05 12.34
C TYR A 56 -6.33 0.22 11.52
N SER A 57 -6.91 -0.82 12.12
CA SER A 57 -7.83 -1.74 11.45
C SER A 57 -9.12 -1.06 11.00
N PHE A 58 -9.68 -0.19 11.85
CA PHE A 58 -10.84 0.62 11.50
C PHE A 58 -10.54 1.59 10.35
N ARG A 59 -9.40 2.30 10.40
CA ARG A 59 -8.96 3.20 9.32
C ARG A 59 -8.84 2.47 7.99
N TRP A 60 -8.18 1.31 7.98
CA TRP A 60 -8.08 0.47 6.80
C TRP A 60 -9.43 -0.03 6.29
N GLY A 61 -10.33 -0.43 7.19
CA GLY A 61 -11.69 -0.83 6.85
C GLY A 61 -12.47 0.29 6.16
N MET A 62 -12.37 1.52 6.68
CA MET A 62 -12.99 2.70 6.07
C MET A 62 -12.40 3.01 4.69
N ILE A 63 -11.08 3.01 4.55
CA ILE A 63 -10.41 3.27 3.27
C ILE A 63 -10.88 2.25 2.22
N LYS A 64 -10.82 0.95 2.54
CA LYS A 64 -11.26 -0.13 1.64
C LYS A 64 -12.73 0.02 1.25
N ARG A 65 -13.61 0.40 2.20
CA ARG A 65 -15.03 0.65 1.94
C ARG A 65 -15.25 1.82 1.00
N LEU A 66 -14.58 2.94 1.22
CA LEU A 66 -14.72 4.14 0.40
C LEU A 66 -14.25 3.89 -1.04
N VAL A 67 -13.09 3.25 -1.23
CA VAL A 67 -12.61 2.87 -2.56
C VAL A 67 -13.60 1.94 -3.26
N SER A 68 -14.09 0.92 -2.53
CA SER A 68 -15.04 -0.04 -3.10
C SER A 68 -16.34 0.60 -3.56
N ARG A 69 -16.82 1.61 -2.84
CA ARG A 69 -18.03 2.35 -3.23
C ARG A 69 -17.77 3.24 -4.45
N ALA A 70 -16.67 3.98 -4.45
CA ALA A 70 -16.32 4.89 -5.53
C ALA A 70 -16.05 4.18 -6.87
N CYS A 71 -15.55 2.94 -6.80
CA CYS A 71 -15.16 2.15 -7.97
C CYS A 71 -16.15 1.01 -8.29
N ALA A 72 -17.32 0.98 -7.63
CA ALA A 72 -18.26 -0.14 -7.75
C ALA A 72 -18.80 -0.34 -9.16
N LYS A 73 -18.97 0.74 -9.93
CA LYS A 73 -19.52 0.66 -11.30
C LYS A 73 -18.60 -0.11 -12.23
N ASP A 74 -17.29 0.11 -12.11
CA ASP A 74 -16.31 -0.33 -13.11
C ASP A 74 -15.52 -1.58 -12.64
N TYR A 75 -15.37 -1.79 -11.33
CA TYR A 75 -14.52 -2.86 -10.78
C TYR A 75 -15.28 -3.92 -9.96
N LYS A 76 -16.61 -3.82 -9.84
CA LYS A 76 -17.39 -4.85 -9.16
C LYS A 76 -17.60 -6.05 -10.08
N ARG A 77 -17.10 -7.20 -9.65
CA ARG A 77 -17.14 -8.47 -10.38
C ARG A 77 -18.28 -9.33 -9.86
N HIS A 78 -19.46 -9.19 -10.44
CA HIS A 78 -20.66 -9.92 -10.01
C HIS A 78 -20.49 -11.45 -10.05
N ASP A 79 -19.72 -11.94 -11.02
CA ASP A 79 -19.29 -13.33 -11.18
C ASP A 79 -18.45 -13.85 -9.99
N TRP A 80 -17.85 -12.97 -9.20
CA TRP A 80 -17.00 -13.34 -8.06
C TRP A 80 -17.69 -13.19 -6.70
N ILE A 81 -18.97 -12.81 -6.68
CA ILE A 81 -19.76 -12.68 -5.45
C ILE A 81 -20.29 -14.05 -5.02
N ASN A 82 -19.57 -14.70 -4.09
CA ASN A 82 -20.04 -15.91 -3.43
C ASN A 82 -20.98 -15.62 -2.24
N ALA A 83 -21.58 -16.67 -1.65
CA ALA A 83 -22.51 -16.55 -0.52
C ALA A 83 -21.90 -15.80 0.67
N SER A 84 -20.63 -16.05 0.97
CA SER A 84 -19.90 -15.37 2.06
C SER A 84 -19.77 -13.87 1.78
N LYS A 85 -19.32 -13.48 0.58
CA LYS A 85 -19.21 -12.06 0.20
C LYS A 85 -20.55 -11.35 0.20
N ARG A 86 -21.62 -12.03 -0.21
CA ARG A 86 -22.98 -11.51 -0.15
C ARG A 86 -23.43 -11.25 1.29
N LYS A 87 -23.22 -12.23 2.19
CA LYS A 87 -23.56 -12.14 3.62
C LYS A 87 -22.87 -10.94 4.29
N TYR A 88 -21.58 -10.75 4.03
CA TYR A 88 -20.78 -9.70 4.65
C TYR A 88 -20.69 -8.40 3.82
N ARG A 89 -21.47 -8.31 2.72
CA ARG A 89 -21.49 -7.17 1.78
C ARG A 89 -20.07 -6.76 1.34
N GLU A 90 -19.23 -7.75 1.08
CA GLU A 90 -17.84 -7.52 0.71
C GLU A 90 -17.68 -7.09 -0.74
N SER A 91 -16.63 -6.30 -0.95
CA SER A 91 -16.15 -5.95 -2.28
C SER A 91 -15.42 -7.13 -2.95
N THR A 92 -15.33 -7.05 -4.27
CA THR A 92 -14.50 -7.92 -5.12
C THR A 92 -13.15 -7.29 -5.43
N ILE A 93 -12.87 -6.09 -4.91
CA ILE A 93 -11.59 -5.40 -5.10
C ILE A 93 -10.55 -5.91 -4.11
N TRP A 94 -10.92 -6.12 -2.84
CA TRP A 94 -9.96 -6.36 -1.76
C TRP A 94 -9.93 -7.81 -1.30
N GLN A 95 -8.72 -8.31 -1.04
CA GLN A 95 -8.53 -9.54 -0.28
C GLN A 95 -8.92 -9.33 1.19
N ARG A 96 -9.41 -10.41 1.82
CA ARG A 96 -9.70 -10.44 3.27
C ARG A 96 -8.40 -10.37 4.07
N ARG A 97 -8.48 -9.73 5.23
CA ARG A 97 -7.33 -9.50 6.12
C ARG A 97 -6.20 -8.74 5.40
N TYR A 98 -5.11 -8.56 6.10
CA TYR A 98 -3.87 -7.99 5.60
C TYR A 98 -2.77 -8.51 6.54
N TRP A 99 -1.53 -8.28 6.16
CA TRP A 99 -0.41 -8.52 7.05
C TRP A 99 -0.13 -7.24 7.84
N GLU A 100 0.17 -7.39 9.13
CA GLU A 100 0.59 -6.30 10.00
C GLU A 100 1.84 -6.68 10.79
N HIS A 101 2.70 -5.69 11.00
CA HIS A 101 3.87 -5.79 11.86
C HIS A 101 4.02 -4.50 12.64
N GLN A 102 4.25 -4.63 13.94
CA GLN A 102 4.54 -3.50 14.81
C GLN A 102 6.04 -3.24 14.82
N ILE A 103 6.44 -2.09 14.28
CA ILE A 103 7.84 -1.63 14.29
C ILE A 103 8.25 -1.33 15.73
N ARG A 104 9.39 -1.89 16.15
CA ARG A 104 9.82 -1.88 17.56
C ARG A 104 10.97 -0.92 17.87
N ASN A 105 11.75 -0.55 16.86
CA ASN A 105 12.91 0.32 17.00
C ASN A 105 13.29 0.94 15.65
N GLU A 106 14.29 1.81 15.67
CA GLU A 106 14.73 2.58 14.51
C GLU A 106 15.40 1.72 13.42
N GLN A 107 16.19 0.71 13.79
CA GLN A 107 16.76 -0.22 12.81
C GLN A 107 15.66 -1.00 12.08
N ASP A 108 14.63 -1.43 12.82
CA ASP A 108 13.49 -2.11 12.23
C ASP A 108 12.68 -1.19 11.33
N PHE A 109 12.52 0.08 11.72
CA PHE A 109 11.90 1.10 10.89
C PHE A 109 12.64 1.29 9.58
N ALA A 110 13.95 1.56 9.63
CA ALA A 110 14.77 1.79 8.44
C ALA A 110 14.68 0.63 7.45
N ARG A 111 14.82 -0.62 7.93
CA ARG A 111 14.70 -1.82 7.08
C ARG A 111 13.34 -1.92 6.39
N HIS A 112 12.25 -1.62 7.10
CA HIS A 112 10.91 -1.68 6.51
C HIS A 112 10.66 -0.53 5.52
N VAL A 113 11.24 0.65 5.73
CA VAL A 113 11.18 1.76 4.75
C VAL A 113 11.92 1.37 3.48
N ASP A 114 13.17 0.90 3.60
CA ASP A 114 13.98 0.40 2.47
C ASP A 114 13.23 -0.69 1.70
N TYR A 115 12.66 -1.64 2.44
CA TYR A 115 11.87 -2.73 1.86
C TYR A 115 10.69 -2.22 1.03
N ILE A 116 9.92 -1.27 1.57
CA ILE A 116 8.77 -0.68 0.90
C ILE A 116 9.18 0.02 -0.39
N HIS A 117 10.26 0.79 -0.38
CA HIS A 117 10.71 1.51 -1.57
C HIS A 117 11.36 0.60 -2.61
N TYR A 118 12.08 -0.45 -2.17
CA TYR A 118 12.68 -1.45 -3.07
C TYR A 118 11.66 -2.41 -3.71
N ASN A 119 10.47 -2.53 -3.12
CA ASN A 119 9.45 -3.51 -3.51
C ASN A 119 9.10 -3.54 -5.03
N PRO A 120 9.00 -2.41 -5.75
CA PRO A 120 8.78 -2.42 -7.20
C PRO A 120 9.89 -3.13 -7.99
N VAL A 121 11.15 -2.97 -7.57
CA VAL A 121 12.30 -3.68 -8.17
C VAL A 121 12.27 -5.16 -7.79
N LYS A 122 12.00 -5.48 -6.52
CA LYS A 122 11.82 -6.87 -6.05
C LYS A 122 10.79 -7.64 -6.89
N HIS A 123 9.70 -6.99 -7.27
CA HIS A 123 8.63 -7.59 -8.09
C HIS A 123 8.85 -7.48 -9.61
N GLY A 124 10.01 -6.98 -10.05
CA GLY A 124 10.35 -6.87 -11.48
C GLY A 124 9.51 -5.86 -12.25
N ILE A 125 8.90 -4.88 -11.57
CA ILE A 125 8.04 -3.86 -12.19
C ILE A 125 8.90 -2.76 -12.84
N CYS A 126 10.05 -2.46 -12.24
CA CYS A 126 11.03 -1.52 -12.78
C CYS A 126 12.45 -1.99 -12.47
N ASN A 127 13.44 -1.45 -13.20
CA ASN A 127 14.86 -1.77 -12.96
C ASN A 127 15.45 -0.94 -11.83
N ARG A 128 14.96 0.29 -11.63
CA ARG A 128 15.41 1.20 -10.58
C ARG A 128 14.24 1.71 -9.76
N VAL A 129 14.46 1.90 -8.45
CA VAL A 129 13.43 2.38 -7.52
C VAL A 129 12.88 3.74 -7.97
N MET A 130 13.76 4.61 -8.46
CA MET A 130 13.43 5.94 -8.96
C MET A 130 12.42 5.92 -10.13
N ASP A 131 12.41 4.85 -10.92
CA ASP A 131 11.54 4.73 -12.09
C ASP A 131 10.08 4.42 -11.70
N TRP A 132 9.79 4.06 -10.43
CA TRP A 132 8.44 3.77 -9.98
C TRP A 132 7.75 5.00 -9.35
N PRO A 133 6.73 5.59 -10.00
CA PRO A 133 6.16 6.88 -9.56
C PRO A 133 5.22 6.76 -8.36
N TYR A 134 4.78 5.57 -7.98
CA TYR A 134 3.71 5.38 -7.00
C TYR A 134 4.22 4.99 -5.63
N SER A 135 5.19 5.73 -5.11
CA SER A 135 5.75 5.54 -3.79
C SER A 135 6.10 6.87 -3.10
N THR A 136 6.38 6.82 -1.80
CA THR A 136 6.95 7.97 -1.08
C THR A 136 8.45 8.13 -1.30
N PHE A 137 9.11 7.29 -2.11
CA PHE A 137 10.55 7.37 -2.37
C PHE A 137 10.96 8.76 -2.88
N HIS A 138 10.22 9.29 -3.87
CA HIS A 138 10.42 10.64 -4.44
C HIS A 138 10.42 11.75 -3.36
N ARG A 139 9.56 11.60 -2.34
CA ARG A 139 9.50 12.54 -1.20
C ARG A 139 10.75 12.43 -0.33
N GLU A 140 11.27 11.22 -0.13
CA GLU A 140 12.48 10.98 0.66
C GLU A 140 13.75 11.41 -0.08
N VAL A 141 13.81 11.24 -1.41
CA VAL A 141 14.87 11.83 -2.25
C VAL A 141 14.88 13.35 -2.12
N ALA A 142 13.72 14.01 -2.25
CA ALA A 142 13.62 15.46 -2.09
C ALA A 142 14.00 15.96 -0.69
N ARG A 143 14.03 15.08 0.31
CA ARG A 143 14.47 15.38 1.70
C ARG A 143 15.93 15.04 1.95
N GLY A 144 16.64 14.47 0.97
CA GLY A 144 18.03 14.02 1.11
C GLY A 144 18.19 12.73 1.91
N ILE A 145 17.12 11.96 2.13
CA ILE A 145 17.18 10.66 2.82
C ILE A 145 17.71 9.57 1.89
N TYR A 146 17.29 9.59 0.62
CA TYR A 146 17.82 8.72 -0.43
C TYR A 146 18.46 9.54 -1.55
N THR A 147 19.40 8.93 -2.25
CA THR A 147 19.87 9.41 -3.56
C THR A 147 18.98 8.84 -4.67
N GLU A 148 18.94 9.49 -5.84
CA GLU A 148 18.15 9.01 -6.99
C GLU A 148 18.62 7.64 -7.50
N ASP A 149 19.89 7.31 -7.31
CA ASP A 149 20.55 6.07 -7.69
C ASP A 149 20.61 5.02 -6.56
N TRP A 150 19.88 5.24 -5.46
CA TRP A 150 19.98 4.43 -4.23
C TRP A 150 19.90 2.92 -4.46
N ALA A 151 18.93 2.46 -5.27
CA ALA A 151 18.79 1.03 -5.55
C ALA A 151 18.15 0.74 -6.92
N GLY A 152 18.59 -0.39 -7.47
CA GLY A 152 18.33 -0.83 -8.83
C GLY A 152 19.56 -0.68 -9.71
N ASP A 153 19.48 -1.32 -10.88
CA ASP A 153 20.61 -1.85 -11.67
C ASP A 153 21.20 -3.15 -11.11
N LYS A 154 21.39 -4.12 -12.00
CA LYS A 154 21.57 -5.57 -11.77
C LYS A 154 22.87 -5.98 -11.06
N THR A 155 23.40 -5.21 -10.11
CA THR A 155 24.73 -5.44 -9.53
C THR A 155 24.77 -5.77 -8.04
N LYS A 156 23.66 -5.72 -7.30
CA LYS A 156 23.64 -6.20 -5.90
C LYS A 156 22.39 -7.02 -5.57
N PRO A 157 22.54 -8.31 -5.21
CA PRO A 157 21.45 -9.02 -4.56
C PRO A 157 21.26 -8.40 -3.18
N VAL A 158 20.13 -7.72 -2.96
CA VAL A 158 19.71 -7.34 -1.60
C VAL A 158 19.19 -8.62 -0.95
N GLY A 159 20.10 -9.36 -0.33
CA GLY A 159 19.80 -10.52 0.50
C GLY A 159 19.09 -10.05 1.77
N GLY A 160 17.78 -10.22 1.80
CA GLY A 160 16.97 -10.07 3.00
C GLY A 160 15.70 -10.88 2.82
N ASP A 161 15.51 -11.89 3.66
CA ASP A 161 14.26 -12.63 3.73
C ASP A 161 13.24 -11.74 4.45
N PHE A 162 12.49 -10.98 3.67
CA PHE A 162 11.39 -10.17 4.15
C PHE A 162 10.12 -10.96 3.88
N GLY A 163 9.78 -11.83 4.83
CA GLY A 163 8.66 -12.75 4.75
C GLY A 163 7.36 -12.06 4.34
N GLU A 164 7.01 -12.24 3.07
CA GLU A 164 5.73 -11.88 2.44
C GLU A 164 4.78 -13.07 2.40
#